data_AF-I3V0Y6-F1
#
_entry.id   AF-I3V0Y6-F1
#
_cell.length_a   1.000
_cell.length_b   1.000
_cell.length_c   1.000
_cell.angle_alpha   90.00
_cell.angle_beta   90.00
_cell.angle_gamma   90.00
#
_symmetry.space_group_name_H-M   'P 1'
#
loop_
_entity.id
_entity.type
_entity.pdbx_description
1 polymer ?
#
loop_
_entity_poly.entity_id
_entity_poly.type
_entity_poly.pdbx_seq_one_letter_code
_entity_poly.pdbx_strand_id
1 'polypeptide(L)'
;MSTHILAEVLTRLKLLTGANTDAELSRALSVSPQTLSSWKVRESIPYSLCIDIAKKHACSLDWLLLGHAEHNAAPSDAGWECDMLERLRTLSHSDRQAILLFIKDKQRIQQLEQQLSELGVATNG
;
A
#
# COMPACT_ATOMS: atom_id res chain seq x y z
N MET A 1 1.96 -14.25 13.44
CA MET A 1 1.96 -13.57 12.14
C MET A 1 2.84 -12.30 12.15
N SER A 2 3.86 -12.16 13.01
CA SER A 2 4.35 -10.79 13.34
C SER A 2 5.87 -10.55 13.31
N THR A 3 6.72 -11.58 13.32
CA THR A 3 8.18 -11.37 13.39
C THR A 3 8.84 -11.06 12.06
N HIS A 4 8.18 -11.35 10.94
CA HIS A 4 8.78 -11.25 9.59
C HIS A 4 8.88 -9.80 9.09
N ILE A 5 7.95 -8.93 9.50
CA ILE A 5 7.83 -7.56 8.97
C ILE A 5 9.05 -6.72 9.37
N LEU A 6 9.46 -6.72 10.65
CA LEU A 6 10.63 -5.94 11.08
C LEU A 6 11.92 -6.48 10.45
N ALA A 7 12.06 -7.81 10.35
CA ALA A 7 13.24 -8.42 9.74
C ALA A 7 13.40 -8.00 8.27
N GLU A 8 12.30 -7.93 7.52
CA GLU A 8 12.28 -7.44 6.14
C GLU A 8 12.59 -5.95 6.05
N VAL A 9 12.06 -5.12 6.95
CA VAL A 9 12.40 -3.68 7.01
C VAL A 9 13.89 -3.49 7.27
N LEU A 10 14.47 -4.21 8.25
CA LEU A 10 15.90 -4.14 8.55
C LEU A 10 16.76 -4.62 7.39
N THR A 11 16.30 -5.62 6.64
CA THR A 11 16.98 -6.11 5.43
C THR A 11 17.00 -5.04 4.33
N ARG A 12 15.88 -4.34 4.11
CA ARG A 12 15.81 -3.22 3.16
C ARG A 12 16.64 -2.02 3.61
N LEU A 13 16.68 -1.73 4.91
CA LEU A 13 17.55 -0.70 5.47
C LEU A 13 19.04 -1.02 5.27
N LYS A 14 19.43 -2.28 5.44
CA LYS A 14 20.78 -2.76 5.11
C LYS A 14 21.11 -2.56 3.63
N LEU A 15 20.19 -2.92 2.74
CA LEU A 15 20.33 -2.71 1.31
C LEU A 15 20.54 -1.22 0.95
N LEU A 16 19.74 -0.31 1.52
CA LEU A 16 19.85 1.13 1.27
C LEU A 16 21.15 1.75 1.80
N THR A 17 21.64 1.24 2.92
CA THR A 17 22.82 1.77 3.61
C THR A 17 24.12 1.09 3.22
N GLY A 18 24.06 0.00 2.45
CA GLY A 18 25.21 -0.85 2.12
C GLY A 18 25.75 -1.63 3.33
N ALA A 19 24.98 -1.73 4.43
CA ALA A 19 25.40 -2.43 5.63
C ALA A 19 25.14 -3.93 5.51
N ASN A 20 26.13 -4.76 5.84
CA ASN A 20 26.00 -6.21 5.88
C ASN A 20 25.69 -6.71 7.30
N THR A 21 26.17 -5.98 8.31
CA THR A 21 25.98 -6.31 9.72
C THR A 21 25.06 -5.34 10.44
N ASP A 22 24.49 -5.76 11.57
CA ASP A 22 23.69 -4.87 12.43
C ASP A 22 24.54 -3.73 13.02
N ALA A 23 25.83 -3.99 13.28
CA ALA A 23 26.77 -2.99 13.77
C ALA A 23 27.00 -1.90 12.71
N GLU A 24 27.22 -2.29 11.46
CA GLU A 24 27.32 -1.36 10.33
C GLU A 24 26.03 -0.57 10.13
N LEU A 25 24.87 -1.25 10.20
CA LEU A 25 23.58 -0.58 10.08
C LEU A 25 23.38 0.45 11.19
N SER A 26 23.70 0.11 12.45
CA SER A 26 23.59 1.05 13.56
C SER A 26 24.43 2.32 13.33
N ARG A 27 25.64 2.15 12.78
CA ARG A 27 26.52 3.28 12.41
C ARG A 27 25.95 4.10 11.26
N ALA A 28 25.46 3.44 10.20
CA ALA A 28 24.87 4.11 9.05
C ALA A 28 23.61 4.91 9.41
N LEU A 29 22.82 4.40 10.36
CA LEU A 29 21.62 5.05 10.89
C LEU A 29 21.91 6.03 12.03
N SER A 30 23.17 6.18 12.44
CA SER A 30 23.59 7.02 13.58
C SER A 30 22.85 6.70 14.88
N VAL A 31 22.59 5.40 15.14
CA VAL A 31 21.99 4.90 16.38
C VAL A 31 22.93 3.94 17.10
N SER A 32 22.73 3.76 18.41
CA SER A 32 23.54 2.80 19.16
C SER A 32 23.17 1.35 18.78
N PRO A 33 24.13 0.39 18.83
CA PRO A 33 23.81 -1.03 18.64
C PRO A 33 22.73 -1.53 19.61
N GLN A 34 22.72 -1.01 20.85
CA GLN A 34 21.71 -1.32 21.86
C GLN A 34 20.31 -0.87 21.44
N THR A 35 20.20 0.31 20.82
CA THR A 35 18.93 0.83 20.29
C THR A 35 18.39 -0.11 19.21
N LEU A 36 19.24 -0.53 18.28
CA LEU A 36 18.87 -1.44 17.21
C LEU A 36 18.48 -2.83 17.75
N SER A 37 19.20 -3.34 18.75
CA SER A 37 18.80 -4.56 19.48
C SER A 37 17.45 -4.39 20.17
N SER A 38 17.17 -3.24 20.77
CA SER A 38 15.88 -2.95 21.42
C SER A 38 14.72 -2.98 20.42
N TRP A 39 14.90 -2.44 19.22
CA TRP A 39 13.89 -2.51 18.16
C TRP A 39 13.55 -3.94 17.76
N LYS A 40 14.57 -4.80 17.62
CA LYS A 40 14.38 -6.23 17.34
C LYS A 40 13.59 -6.94 18.42
N VAL A 41 13.93 -6.69 19.69
CA VAL A 41 13.23 -7.29 20.84
C VAL A 41 11.77 -6.81 20.93
N ARG A 42 11.51 -5.54 20.62
CA ARG A 42 10.17 -4.94 20.65
C ARG A 42 9.37 -5.18 19.36
N GLU A 43 9.96 -5.84 18.37
CA GLU A 43 9.40 -6.02 17.02
C GLU A 43 8.89 -4.70 16.40
N SER A 44 9.56 -3.57 16.70
CA SER A 44 9.09 -2.24 16.30
C SER A 44 10.25 -1.30 15.95
N ILE A 45 10.06 -0.51 14.90
CA ILE A 45 11.01 0.51 14.42
C ILE A 45 10.34 1.89 14.43
N PRO A 46 11.05 2.96 14.83
CA PRO A 46 10.49 4.32 14.77
C PRO A 46 10.13 4.73 13.34
N TYR A 47 8.87 5.07 13.08
CA TYR A 47 8.46 5.50 11.73
C TYR A 47 9.08 6.83 11.30
N SER A 48 9.37 7.73 12.23
CA SER A 48 10.11 8.96 11.94
C SER A 48 11.46 8.66 11.28
N LEU A 49 12.19 7.66 11.79
CA LEU A 49 13.45 7.21 11.20
C LEU A 49 13.25 6.65 9.79
N CYS A 50 12.22 5.83 9.57
CA CYS A 50 11.91 5.30 8.24
C CYS A 50 11.60 6.42 7.24
N ILE A 51 10.85 7.45 7.65
CA ILE A 51 10.55 8.62 6.82
C ILE A 51 11.81 9.41 6.47
N ASP A 52 12.69 9.64 7.45
CA ASP A 52 13.92 10.40 7.24
C ASP A 52 14.88 9.68 6.29
N ILE A 53 14.98 8.35 6.43
CA ILE A 53 15.77 7.50 5.52
C ILE A 53 15.15 7.50 4.13
N ALA A 54 13.83 7.36 4.01
CA ALA A 54 13.13 7.40 2.74
C ALA A 54 13.40 8.71 1.98
N LYS A 55 13.35 9.84 2.69
CA LYS A 55 13.72 11.15 2.13
C LYS A 55 15.19 11.23 1.74
N LYS A 56 16.10 10.79 2.62
CA LYS A 56 17.55 10.86 2.41
C LYS A 56 18.01 10.03 1.22
N HIS A 57 17.42 8.85 1.03
CA HIS A 57 17.77 7.91 -0.04
C HIS A 57 16.85 8.03 -1.27
N ALA A 58 15.94 9.00 -1.29
CA ALA A 58 14.94 9.19 -2.33
C ALA A 58 14.21 7.88 -2.72
N CYS A 59 13.79 7.11 -1.71
CA CYS A 59 13.08 5.85 -1.90
C CYS A 59 11.66 5.91 -1.33
N SER A 60 10.76 5.08 -1.86
CA SER A 60 9.39 4.98 -1.36
C SER A 60 9.34 4.45 0.07
N LEU A 61 8.56 5.13 0.92
CA LEU A 61 8.30 4.67 2.29
C LEU A 61 7.49 3.36 2.28
N ASP A 62 6.58 3.20 1.33
CA ASP A 62 5.79 1.98 1.17
C ASP A 62 6.69 0.82 0.77
N TRP A 63 7.65 1.04 -0.12
CA TRP A 63 8.67 0.03 -0.41
C TRP A 63 9.52 -0.28 0.81
N LEU A 64 9.86 0.70 1.65
CA LEU A 64 10.67 0.49 2.84
C LEU A 64 9.95 -0.26 3.96
N LEU A 65 8.64 -0.04 4.13
CA LEU A 65 7.84 -0.65 5.19
C LEU A 65 7.16 -1.94 4.74
N LEU A 66 6.54 -1.94 3.55
CA LEU A 66 5.66 -3.00 3.06
C LEU A 66 6.31 -3.91 2.00
N GLY A 67 7.35 -3.41 1.32
CA GLY A 67 8.14 -4.22 0.37
C GLY A 67 7.56 -4.14 -1.03
N HIS A 68 6.47 -3.40 -1.16
CA HIS A 68 5.86 -3.03 -2.41
C HIS A 68 6.76 -1.97 -3.04
N ALA A 69 7.65 -2.40 -3.93
CA ALA A 69 8.30 -1.45 -4.84
C ALA A 69 7.16 -0.72 -5.53
N GLU A 70 7.28 0.60 -5.64
CA GLU A 70 6.18 1.47 -6.03
C GLU A 70 5.24 0.81 -7.05
N HIS A 71 3.94 1.01 -6.82
CA HIS A 71 2.87 0.77 -7.78
C HIS A 71 3.05 1.52 -9.13
N ASN A 72 4.26 1.98 -9.47
CA ASN A 72 4.62 2.72 -10.67
C ASN A 72 5.13 1.84 -11.83
N ALA A 73 4.93 0.51 -11.82
CA ALA A 73 5.31 -0.32 -12.97
C ALA A 73 4.43 -1.56 -13.20
N ALA A 74 3.13 -1.45 -12.96
CA ALA A 74 2.15 -2.24 -13.70
C ALA A 74 1.07 -1.29 -14.20
N PRO A 75 0.58 -1.40 -15.45
CA PRO A 75 -0.74 -0.92 -15.81
C PRO A 75 -1.76 -1.84 -15.11
N SER A 76 -1.74 -1.84 -13.78
CA SER A 76 -2.75 -2.40 -12.93
C SER A 76 -3.81 -1.32 -12.75
N ASP A 77 -5.07 -1.71 -12.59
CA ASP A 77 -6.27 -0.87 -12.48
C ASP A 77 -6.10 0.49 -11.77
N ALA A 78 -5.18 0.62 -10.82
CA ALA A 78 -4.91 1.87 -10.09
C ALA A 78 -4.64 3.11 -10.98
N GLY A 79 -4.06 2.95 -12.17
CA GLY A 79 -3.77 4.08 -13.07
C GLY A 79 -5.03 4.76 -13.60
N TRP A 80 -6.03 3.96 -14.00
CA TRP A 80 -7.31 4.52 -14.46
C TRP A 80 -8.13 5.04 -13.29
N GLU A 81 -8.03 4.45 -12.10
CA GLU A 81 -8.72 4.95 -10.90
C GLU A 81 -8.23 6.36 -10.56
N CYS A 82 -6.91 6.59 -10.58
CA CYS A 82 -6.34 7.92 -10.38
C CYS A 82 -6.80 8.92 -11.44
N ASP A 83 -6.68 8.59 -12.73
CA ASP A 83 -7.14 9.45 -13.84
C ASP A 83 -8.66 9.73 -13.74
N MET A 84 -9.48 8.73 -13.43
CA MET A 84 -10.91 8.89 -13.23
C MET A 84 -11.24 9.80 -12.04
N LEU A 85 -10.55 9.63 -10.91
CA LEU A 85 -10.74 10.47 -9.72
C LEU A 85 -10.36 11.92 -10.00
N GLU A 86 -9.27 12.16 -10.74
CA GLU A 86 -8.90 13.50 -11.17
C GLU A 86 -9.96 14.13 -12.06
N ARG A 87 -10.45 13.40 -13.08
CA ARG A 87 -11.53 13.89 -13.95
C ARG A 87 -12.79 14.21 -13.16
N LEU A 88 -13.25 13.32 -12.28
CA LEU A 88 -14.41 13.54 -11.42
C LEU A 88 -14.27 14.79 -10.53
N ARG A 89 -13.07 15.10 -10.06
CA ARG A 89 -12.82 16.30 -9.24
C ARG A 89 -13.02 17.60 -10.02
N THR A 90 -12.75 17.59 -11.33
CA THR A 90 -12.93 18.76 -12.20
C THR A 90 -14.40 19.05 -12.56
N LEU A 91 -15.28 18.06 -12.41
CA LEU A 91 -16.71 18.22 -12.68
C LEU A 91 -17.46 19.02 -11.60
N SER A 92 -18.59 19.61 -12.00
CA SER A 92 -19.49 20.32 -11.09
C SER A 92 -20.15 19.36 -10.08
N HIS A 93 -20.75 19.92 -9.02
CA HIS A 93 -21.45 19.10 -8.03
C HIS A 93 -22.64 18.34 -8.61
N SER A 94 -23.43 18.98 -9.48
CA SER A 94 -24.57 18.34 -10.16
C SER A 94 -24.13 17.20 -11.07
N ASP A 95 -23.04 17.37 -11.81
CA ASP A 95 -22.54 16.33 -12.72
C ASP A 95 -22.01 15.11 -11.94
N ARG A 96 -21.31 15.35 -10.82
CA ARG A 96 -20.89 14.28 -9.92
C ARG A 96 -22.07 13.52 -9.33
N GLN A 97 -23.16 14.21 -8.97
CA GLN A 97 -24.37 13.56 -8.47
C GLN A 97 -25.06 12.71 -9.55
N ALA A 98 -25.12 13.21 -10.78
CA ALA A 98 -25.68 12.45 -11.91
C ALA A 98 -24.86 11.16 -12.17
N ILE A 99 -23.53 11.26 -12.14
CA ILE A 99 -22.64 10.09 -12.29
C ILE A 99 -22.85 9.10 -11.15
N LEU A 100 -22.99 9.56 -9.90
CA LEU A 100 -23.27 8.69 -8.76
C LEU A 100 -24.59 7.93 -8.94
N LEU A 101 -25.63 8.59 -9.46
CA LEU A 101 -26.91 7.93 -9.73
C LEU A 101 -26.76 6.86 -10.80
N PHE A 102 -26.06 7.17 -11.90
CA PHE A 102 -25.77 6.20 -12.95
C PHE A 102 -25.02 4.96 -12.44
N ILE A 103 -24.02 5.17 -11.56
CA ILE A 103 -23.28 4.06 -10.93
C ILE A 103 -24.23 3.18 -10.10
N LYS A 104 -25.11 3.80 -9.29
CA LYS A 104 -26.08 3.07 -8.47
C LYS A 104 -27.06 2.26 -9.32
N ASP A 105 -27.56 2.84 -10.41
CA ASP A 105 -28.48 2.17 -11.31
C ASP A 105 -27.81 0.95 -11.97
N LYS A 106 -26.56 1.11 -12.44
CA LYS A 106 -25.77 0.01 -13.00
C LYS A 106 -25.56 -1.12 -11.98
N GLN A 107 -25.19 -0.78 -10.75
CA GLN A 107 -25.03 -1.77 -9.67
C GLN A 107 -26.34 -2.49 -9.35
N ARG A 108 -27.46 -1.76 -9.34
CA ARG A 108 -28.78 -2.34 -9.09
C ARG A 108 -29.18 -3.35 -10.15
N ILE A 109 -28.94 -3.03 -11.42
CA ILE A 109 -29.23 -3.93 -12.55
C ILE A 109 -28.39 -5.21 -12.44
N GLN A 110 -27.08 -5.08 -12.22
CA GLN A 110 -26.19 -6.23 -12.06
C GLN A 110 -26.60 -7.15 -10.90
N GLN A 111 -27.05 -6.56 -9.78
CA GLN A 111 -27.57 -7.33 -8.66
C GLN A 111 -28.84 -8.11 -9.04
N LEU A 112 -29.77 -7.49 -9.77
CA LEU A 112 -31.00 -8.15 -10.21
C LEU A 112 -30.69 -9.30 -11.19
N GLU A 113 -29.76 -9.09 -12.13
CA GLU A 113 -29.30 -10.12 -13.07
C GLU A 113 -28.69 -11.32 -12.32
N GLN A 114 -27.88 -11.07 -11.31
CA GLN A 114 -27.29 -12.11 -10.47
C GLN A 114 -28.37 -12.92 -9.72
N GLN A 115 -29.36 -12.24 -9.11
CA GLN A 115 -30.46 -12.92 -8.42
C GLN A 115 -31.32 -13.76 -9.36
N LEU A 116 -31.59 -13.29 -10.58
CA LEU A 116 -32.31 -14.05 -11.60
C LEU A 116 -31.53 -15.29 -12.03
N SER A 117 -30.20 -15.16 -12.22
CA SER A 117 -29.33 -16.29 -12.55
C SER A 117 -29.34 -17.35 -11.45
N GLU A 118 -29.28 -16.95 -10.18
CA GLU A 118 -29.30 -17.85 -9.03
C GLU A 118 -30.62 -18.62 -8.90
N LEU A 119 -31.76 -17.93 -9.10
CA LEU A 119 -33.08 -18.55 -9.06
C LEU A 119 -33.30 -19.52 -10.22
N GLY A 120 -32.82 -19.19 -11.43
CA GLY A 120 -32.93 -20.07 -12.60
C GLY A 120 -32.11 -21.36 -12.47
N VAL A 121 -30.98 -21.31 -11.76
CA VAL A 121 -30.19 -22.50 -11.41
C VAL A 121 -30.89 -23.34 -10.34
N ALA A 122 -31.53 -22.71 -9.35
CA ALA A 122 -32.24 -23.41 -8.27
C ALA A 122 -33.52 -24.13 -8.74
N THR A 123 -34.14 -23.68 -9.83
CA THR A 123 -35.35 -24.31 -10.41
C THR A 123 -35.06 -25.47 -11.38
N ASN A 124 -33.80 -25.66 -11.80
CA ASN A 124 -33.37 -26.69 -12.76
C ASN A 124 -32.60 -27.86 -12.11
N GLY A 125 -32.60 -27.97 -10.77
CA GLY A 125 -32.08 -29.11 -10.00
C GLY A 125 -33.17 -29.78 -9.19
#